data_AF-A0A6P0U325-F1
#
_entry.id   AF-A0A6P0U325-F1
#
_cell.length_a   1.000
_cell.length_b   1.000
_cell.length_c   1.000
_cell.angle_alpha   90.00
_cell.angle_beta   90.00
_cell.angle_gamma   90.00
#
_symmetry.space_group_name_H-M   'P 1'
#
loop_
_entity.id
_entity.type
_entity.pdbx_description
1 polymer ?
#
loop_
_entity_poly.entity_id
_entity_poly.type
_entity_poly.pdbx_seq_one_letter_code
_entity_poly.pdbx_strand_id
1 'polypeptide(L)'
;SHNFRGDFPLEVELSFTNPFNSAENFNYNFNILNTRNTTGDPVLDGDKLRFQANGLTSDTFNFNGVDYTLNLIGFSSDGGNTFVSEFNSPEFSVAESMLYAEITAASPSTDVPEPATIIGLGLVSVYLAGSLKKKRK
;
A
#
# COMPACT_ATOMS: atom_id res chain seq x y z
N SER A 1 -36.41 9.45 4.43
CA SER A 1 -35.16 8.88 4.95
C SER A 1 -34.13 8.97 3.84
N HIS A 2 -32.93 9.47 4.13
CA HIS A 2 -31.84 9.42 3.15
C HIS A 2 -31.20 8.04 3.30
N ASN A 3 -31.75 7.04 2.60
CA ASN A 3 -31.20 5.69 2.56
C ASN A 3 -29.91 5.71 1.72
N PHE A 4 -28.85 6.30 2.25
CA PHE A 4 -27.56 6.35 1.58
C PHE A 4 -26.84 5.02 1.77
N ARG A 5 -26.79 4.20 0.72
CA ARG A 5 -26.01 2.96 0.68
C ARG A 5 -25.00 3.09 -0.45
N GLY A 6 -23.74 2.80 -0.17
CA GLY A 6 -22.69 2.84 -1.18
C GLY A 6 -21.40 3.46 -0.68
N ASP A 7 -20.63 3.92 -1.64
CA ASP A 7 -19.27 4.42 -1.48
C ASP A 7 -19.27 5.78 -0.78
N PHE A 8 -18.41 5.93 0.22
CA PHE A 8 -18.26 7.14 1.01
C PHE A 8 -16.79 7.58 0.96
N PRO A 9 -16.44 8.55 0.09
CA PRO A 9 -15.06 9.00 -0.05
C PRO A 9 -14.61 9.82 1.17
N LEU A 10 -13.34 9.71 1.53
CA LEU A 10 -12.64 10.52 2.52
C LEU A 10 -11.33 11.01 1.90
N GLU A 11 -11.13 12.33 1.91
CA GLU A 11 -9.83 12.94 1.62
C GLU A 11 -9.18 13.37 2.93
N VAL A 12 -7.91 13.04 3.10
CA VAL A 12 -7.08 13.47 4.24
C VAL A 12 -5.93 14.29 3.67
N GLU A 13 -5.85 15.57 4.05
CA GLU A 13 -4.70 16.42 3.76
C GLU A 13 -3.76 16.41 4.98
N LEU A 14 -2.49 16.05 4.77
CA LEU A 14 -1.46 16.17 5.80
C LEU A 14 -0.39 17.16 5.36
N SER A 15 -0.18 18.19 6.17
CA SER A 15 0.93 19.14 6.00
C SER A 15 2.17 18.66 6.75
N PHE A 16 3.27 18.48 6.02
CA PHE A 16 4.58 18.18 6.55
C PHE A 16 5.41 19.46 6.62
N THR A 17 6.19 19.62 7.70
CA THR A 17 7.04 20.80 7.92
C THR A 17 8.53 20.47 8.12
N ASN A 18 8.85 19.19 8.33
CA ASN A 18 10.20 18.67 8.47
C ASN A 18 10.15 17.17 8.15
N PRO A 19 10.92 16.65 7.19
CA PRO A 19 12.04 17.28 6.46
C PRO A 19 11.68 18.12 5.23
N PHE A 20 10.39 18.28 4.90
CA PHE A 20 9.94 19.07 3.75
C PHE A 20 8.70 19.87 4.10
N ASN A 21 8.49 20.99 3.41
CA ASN A 21 7.37 21.91 3.61
C ASN A 21 6.36 21.74 2.46
N SER A 22 5.55 20.68 2.50
CA SER A 22 4.51 20.37 1.51
C SER A 22 3.29 19.76 2.19
N ALA A 23 2.14 19.84 1.51
CA ALA A 23 0.94 19.12 1.89
C ALA A 23 0.69 17.99 0.88
N GLU A 24 0.34 16.81 1.39
CA GLU A 24 -0.02 15.65 0.58
C GLU A 24 -1.48 15.28 0.84
N ASN A 25 -2.20 14.95 -0.22
CA ASN A 25 -3.59 14.52 -0.16
C ASN A 25 -3.68 13.02 -0.33
N PHE A 26 -4.43 12.37 0.58
CA PHE A 26 -4.65 10.94 0.59
C PHE A 26 -6.13 10.67 0.40
N ASN A 27 -6.48 9.88 -0.61
CA ASN A 27 -7.85 9.59 -0.97
C ASN A 27 -8.25 8.16 -0.61
N TYR A 28 -9.31 8.05 0.19
CA TYR A 28 -9.83 6.79 0.70
C TYR A 28 -11.31 6.65 0.35
N ASN A 29 -11.79 5.41 0.32
CA ASN A 29 -13.20 5.12 0.13
C ASN A 29 -13.66 4.11 1.17
N PHE A 30 -14.75 4.45 1.86
CA PHE A 30 -15.48 3.55 2.72
C PHE A 30 -16.74 3.06 2.03
N ASN A 31 -17.45 2.15 2.67
CA ASN A 31 -18.77 1.72 2.24
C ASN A 31 -19.72 1.84 3.43
N ILE A 32 -20.85 2.49 3.22
CA ILE A 32 -21.95 2.50 4.17
C ILE A 32 -22.92 1.38 3.80
N LEU A 33 -23.10 0.46 4.74
CA LEU A 33 -24.07 -0.62 4.66
C LEU A 33 -25.20 -0.33 5.64
N ASN A 34 -26.35 0.09 5.11
CA ASN A 34 -27.57 0.14 5.92
C ASN A 34 -28.16 -1.26 6.03
N THR A 35 -28.48 -1.70 7.24
CA THR A 35 -29.09 -3.01 7.46
C THR A 35 -30.61 -2.90 7.49
N ARG A 36 -31.32 -4.03 7.64
CA ARG A 36 -32.78 -4.03 7.75
C ARG A 36 -33.15 -4.28 9.20
N ASN A 37 -33.99 -3.40 9.75
CA ASN A 37 -34.45 -3.48 11.13
C ASN A 37 -35.49 -4.60 11.27
N THR A 38 -35.04 -5.83 11.50
CA THR A 38 -35.88 -7.03 11.45
C THR A 38 -35.87 -7.82 12.74
N THR A 39 -34.89 -7.57 13.60
CA THR A 39 -34.73 -8.29 14.87
C THR A 39 -35.34 -7.54 16.04
N GLY A 40 -35.45 -6.21 15.95
CA GLY A 40 -35.83 -5.33 17.06
C GLY A 40 -34.68 -5.08 18.04
N ASP A 41 -33.51 -5.68 17.83
CA ASP A 41 -32.29 -5.42 18.57
C ASP A 41 -31.53 -4.28 17.87
N PRO A 42 -31.33 -3.12 18.54
CA PRO A 42 -30.67 -1.97 17.90
C PRO A 42 -29.24 -2.24 17.42
N VAL A 43 -28.52 -3.18 18.05
CA VAL A 43 -27.14 -3.50 17.68
C VAL A 43 -27.13 -4.39 16.44
N LEU A 44 -27.99 -5.41 16.38
CA LEU A 44 -28.09 -6.32 15.23
C LEU A 44 -28.71 -5.64 14.00
N ASP A 45 -29.64 -4.72 14.24
CA ASP A 45 -30.28 -3.90 13.22
C ASP A 45 -29.48 -2.63 12.90
N GLY A 46 -28.28 -2.45 13.47
CA GLY A 46 -27.46 -1.25 13.26
C GLY A 46 -26.85 -1.14 11.87
N ASP A 47 -26.56 0.08 11.46
CA ASP A 47 -25.89 0.40 10.19
C ASP A 47 -24.37 0.37 10.35
N LYS A 48 -23.65 0.08 9.27
CA LYS A 48 -22.18 -0.13 9.31
C LYS A 48 -21.43 0.78 8.35
N LEU A 49 -20.39 1.43 8.86
CA LEU A 49 -19.32 2.02 8.07
C LEU A 49 -18.17 1.01 7.99
N ARG A 50 -17.68 0.69 6.79
CA ARG A 50 -16.64 -0.33 6.61
C ARG A 50 -15.67 0.01 5.50
N PHE A 51 -14.48 -0.57 5.55
CA PHE A 51 -13.56 -0.56 4.42
C PHE A 51 -14.14 -1.35 3.24
N GLN A 52 -13.88 -0.92 2.01
CA GLN A 52 -14.49 -1.47 0.79
C GLN A 52 -14.04 -2.90 0.43
N ALA A 53 -12.78 -3.21 0.65
CA ALA A 53 -12.16 -4.51 0.36
C ALA A 53 -11.27 -4.92 1.53
N ASN A 54 -11.02 -6.22 1.69
CA ASN A 54 -10.14 -6.78 2.70
C ASN A 54 -8.76 -6.10 2.69
N GLY A 55 -8.57 -5.09 3.54
CA GLY A 55 -7.27 -4.57 3.93
C GLY A 55 -6.71 -3.42 3.11
N LEU A 56 -7.12 -2.19 3.45
CA LEU A 56 -6.38 -0.94 3.21
C LEU A 56 -6.64 -0.30 1.83
N THR A 57 -7.32 0.84 1.85
CA THR A 57 -7.04 1.89 0.87
C THR A 57 -5.76 2.56 1.38
N SER A 58 -4.72 2.51 0.57
CA SER A 58 -3.45 3.14 0.85
C SER A 58 -3.15 4.09 -0.29
N ASP A 59 -2.71 5.28 0.08
CA ASP A 59 -2.33 6.31 -0.87
C ASP A 59 -0.90 6.75 -0.54
N THR A 60 -0.15 7.06 -1.58
CA THR A 60 1.30 7.16 -1.51
C THR A 60 1.77 8.51 -2.01
N PHE A 61 2.79 9.04 -1.35
CA PHE A 61 3.52 10.21 -1.84
C PHE A 61 5.01 9.86 -1.94
N ASN A 62 5.70 10.46 -2.91
CA ASN A 62 7.14 10.29 -3.04
C ASN A 62 7.86 11.46 -2.37
N PHE A 63 8.86 11.16 -1.54
CA PHE A 63 9.76 12.16 -0.99
C PHE A 63 11.21 11.68 -1.11
N ASN A 64 12.05 12.48 -1.79
CA ASN A 64 13.46 12.17 -2.05
C ASN A 64 13.71 10.78 -2.66
N GLY A 65 12.82 10.32 -3.55
CA GLY A 65 12.95 9.02 -4.21
C GLY A 65 12.54 7.83 -3.33
N VAL A 66 11.97 8.07 -2.15
CA VAL A 66 11.35 7.05 -1.30
C VAL A 66 9.85 7.25 -1.34
N ASP A 67 9.11 6.18 -1.66
CA ASP A 67 7.66 6.17 -1.58
C ASP A 67 7.24 5.96 -0.12
N TYR A 68 6.35 6.83 0.35
CA TYR A 68 5.72 6.76 1.65
C TYR A 68 4.24 6.50 1.47
N THR A 69 3.68 5.70 2.37
CA THR A 69 2.29 5.25 2.30
C THR A 69 1.57 5.64 3.58
N LEU A 70 0.45 6.35 3.48
CA LEU A 70 -0.46 6.52 4.63
C LEU A 70 -1.47 5.37 4.64
N ASN A 71 -1.34 4.50 5.64
CA ASN A 71 -2.17 3.31 5.81
C ASN A 71 -3.22 3.58 6.88
N LEU A 72 -4.51 3.50 6.54
CA LEU A 72 -5.58 3.50 7.53
C LEU A 72 -5.63 2.15 8.24
N ILE A 73 -5.19 2.07 9.49
CA ILE A 73 -5.03 0.79 10.22
C ILE A 73 -6.35 0.30 10.84
N GLY A 74 -7.35 1.18 11.00
CA GLY A 74 -8.71 0.78 11.34
C GLY A 74 -9.43 1.74 12.28
N PHE A 75 -10.68 1.38 12.59
CA PHE A 75 -11.50 2.05 13.59
C PHE A 75 -11.17 1.51 14.98
N SER A 76 -11.16 2.39 15.98
CA SER A 76 -10.94 2.03 17.38
C SER A 76 -11.92 2.77 18.30
N SER A 77 -12.33 2.09 19.36
CA SER A 77 -13.16 2.66 20.45
C SER A 77 -12.46 2.58 21.80
N ASP A 78 -11.19 2.14 21.84
CA ASP A 78 -10.41 1.91 23.06
C ASP A 78 -9.09 2.69 23.07
N GLY A 79 -9.01 3.77 22.29
CA GLY A 79 -7.83 4.64 22.22
C GLY A 79 -6.68 4.06 21.41
N GLY A 80 -6.96 3.15 20.48
CA GLY A 80 -5.96 2.56 19.58
C GLY A 80 -5.31 1.29 20.13
N ASN A 81 -5.92 0.63 21.11
CA ASN A 81 -5.45 -0.68 21.59
C ASN A 81 -5.92 -1.82 20.68
N THR A 82 -7.13 -1.70 20.13
CA THR A 82 -7.68 -2.62 19.13
C THR A 82 -8.21 -1.87 17.92
N PHE A 83 -8.16 -2.55 16.77
CA PHE A 83 -8.59 -2.02 15.48
C PHE A 83 -9.55 -2.99 14.79
N VAL A 84 -10.61 -2.44 14.22
CA VAL A 84 -11.59 -3.17 13.43
C VAL A 84 -11.75 -2.52 12.05
N SER A 85 -12.10 -3.33 11.05
CA SER A 85 -12.36 -2.88 9.68
C SER A 85 -13.82 -2.45 9.45
N GLU A 86 -14.66 -2.53 10.46
CA GLU A 86 -16.03 -2.03 10.41
C GLU A 86 -16.44 -1.41 11.73
N PHE A 87 -17.25 -0.38 11.63
CA PHE A 87 -17.77 0.40 12.73
C PHE A 87 -19.31 0.35 12.67
N ASN A 88 -19.93 -0.16 13.73
CA ASN A 88 -21.38 -0.32 13.83
C ASN A 88 -22.00 0.88 14.54
N SER A 89 -23.06 1.42 13.95
CA SER A 89 -23.91 2.46 14.53
C SER A 89 -25.27 1.84 14.88
N PRO A 90 -25.51 1.50 16.17
CA PRO A 90 -26.79 0.92 16.58
C PRO A 90 -27.96 1.87 16.32
N GLU A 91 -29.12 1.30 16.00
CA GLU A 91 -30.34 2.07 15.76
C GLU A 91 -30.69 2.97 16.94
N PHE A 92 -31.25 4.14 16.64
CA PHE A 92 -31.69 5.14 17.63
C PHE A 92 -30.56 5.70 18.52
N SER A 93 -29.30 5.51 18.14
CA SER A 93 -28.13 6.01 18.86
C SER A 93 -27.15 6.72 17.92
N VAL A 94 -26.22 7.47 18.51
CA VAL A 94 -25.03 7.95 17.82
C VAL A 94 -23.86 7.14 18.32
N ALA A 95 -23.13 6.51 17.41
CA ALA A 95 -21.88 5.85 17.73
C ALA A 95 -20.71 6.76 17.35
N GLU A 96 -19.63 6.70 18.13
CA GLU A 96 -18.37 7.38 17.83
C GLU A 96 -17.21 6.37 17.79
N SER A 97 -16.27 6.59 16.87
CA SER A 97 -15.02 5.85 16.79
C SER A 97 -13.91 6.73 16.21
N MET A 98 -12.68 6.46 16.61
CA MET A 98 -11.49 7.08 16.05
C MET A 98 -10.96 6.25 14.89
N LEU A 99 -10.61 6.90 13.79
CA LEU A 99 -9.90 6.29 12.68
C LEU A 99 -8.40 6.52 12.87
N TYR A 100 -7.62 5.44 12.91
CA TYR A 100 -6.18 5.51 13.04
C TYR A 100 -5.47 5.25 11.72
N ALA A 101 -4.29 5.87 11.57
CA ALA A 101 -3.44 5.71 10.40
C ALA A 101 -1.95 5.65 10.78
N GLU A 102 -1.15 5.02 9.93
CA GLU A 102 0.30 4.90 10.05
C GLU A 102 0.99 5.23 8.73
N ILE A 103 2.05 6.03 8.78
CA ILE A 103 2.92 6.30 7.62
C ILE A 103 4.06 5.28 7.61
N THR A 104 4.21 4.55 6.51
CA THR A 104 5.32 3.61 6.29
C THR A 104 6.12 3.98 5.05
N ALA A 105 7.43 3.67 5.05
CA ALA A 105 8.28 3.85 3.88
C ALA A 105 8.40 2.52 3.11
N ALA A 106 8.41 2.59 1.78
CA ALA A 106 8.73 1.43 0.95
C ALA A 106 10.16 0.96 1.24
N SER A 107 10.34 -0.34 1.47
CA SER A 107 11.68 -0.93 1.58
C SER A 107 12.41 -0.74 0.25
N PRO A 108 13.66 -0.24 0.23
CA PRO A 108 14.41 -0.10 -1.01
C PRO A 108 14.55 -1.47 -1.65
N SER A 109 14.10 -1.60 -2.91
CA SER A 109 14.33 -2.81 -3.70
C SER A 109 15.83 -3.01 -3.85
N THR A 110 16.39 -4.03 -3.21
CA THR A 110 17.75 -4.48 -3.52
C THR A 110 17.73 -5.22 -4.85
N ASP A 111 17.55 -4.48 -5.94
CA ASP A 111 17.77 -5.01 -7.29
C ASP A 111 19.29 -5.10 -7.46
N VAL A 112 19.87 -6.16 -6.89
CA VAL A 112 21.26 -6.53 -7.12
C VAL A 112 21.31 -7.06 -8.56
N PRO A 113 22.01 -6.39 -9.51
CA PRO A 113 22.10 -6.90 -10.86
C PRO A 113 22.76 -8.28 -10.79
N GLU A 114 22.12 -9.29 -11.36
CA GLU A 114 22.77 -10.59 -11.55
C GLU A 114 24.09 -10.34 -12.29
N PRO A 115 25.23 -10.89 -11.83
CA PRO A 115 26.47 -10.73 -12.55
C PRO A 115 26.27 -11.26 -13.95
N ALA A 116 26.40 -10.37 -14.94
CA ALA A 116 26.43 -10.74 -16.34
C ALA A 116 27.54 -11.77 -16.51
N THR A 117 27.16 -13.04 -16.56
CA THR A 117 28.10 -14.12 -16.85
C THR A 117 28.48 -13.93 -18.30
N ILE A 118 29.59 -13.23 -18.53
CA ILE A 118 30.24 -13.16 -19.83
C ILE A 118 30.69 -14.58 -20.13
N ILE A 119 29.86 -15.33 -20.85
CA ILE A 119 30.28 -16.56 -21.54
C ILE A 119 31.14 -16.11 -22.72
N GLY A 120 32.35 -15.66 -22.39
CA GLY A 120 33.45 -15.42 -23.33
C GLY A 120 34.14 -16.75 -23.63
N LEU A 121 33.39 -17.72 -24.16
CA LEU A 121 33.98 -18.90 -24.78
C LEU A 121 34.64 -18.43 -26.08
N GLY A 122 35.96 -18.22 -26.01
CA GLY A 122 36.79 -17.83 -27.13
C GLY A 122 36.65 -18.81 -28.30
N LEU A 123 36.13 -18.33 -29.42
CA LEU A 123 36.18 -19.03 -30.70
C LEU A 123 37.30 -18.42 -31.56
N VAL A 124 38.36 -19.22 -31.71
CA VAL A 124 39.16 -19.44 -32.93
C VAL A 124 40.01 -18.29 -33.50
N SER A 125 41.33 -18.54 -33.61
CA SER A 125 42.19 -18.05 -34.71
C SER A 125 43.33 -19.06 -34.91
N VAL A 126 43.13 -20.07 -35.76
CA VAL A 126 43.72 -20.23 -37.10
C VAL A 126 45.26 -20.20 -37.15
N TYR A 127 45.80 -21.41 -37.39
CA TYR A 127 47.03 -21.79 -38.10
C TYR A 127 48.01 -20.69 -38.55
N LEU A 128 49.25 -20.77 -38.06
CA LEU A 128 50.44 -20.35 -38.81
C LEU A 128 51.22 -21.59 -39.28
N ALA A 129 51.15 -21.85 -40.59
CA ALA A 129 52.10 -22.68 -41.30
C ALA A 129 53.29 -21.79 -41.71
N GLY A 130 54.52 -22.20 -41.38
CA GLY A 130 55.74 -21.46 -41.73
C GLY A 130 56.98 -22.35 -41.66
N SER A 131 57.46 -22.69 -42.85
CA SER A 131 58.62 -23.53 -43.19
C SER A 131 59.88 -23.34 -42.35
N LEU A 132 60.48 -24.44 -41.87
CA LEU A 132 61.92 -24.49 -41.59
C LEU A 132 62.66 -25.26 -42.68
N LYS A 133 63.51 -24.50 -43.36
CA LYS A 133 64.42 -24.90 -44.42
C LYS A 133 65.46 -25.90 -43.92
N LYS A 134 65.61 -26.98 -44.69
CA LYS A 134 66.83 -27.71 -45.08
C LYS A 134 68.12 -27.33 -44.31
N LYS A 135 68.58 -28.24 -43.44
CA LYS A 135 69.94 -28.22 -42.87
C LYS A 135 70.98 -28.41 -43.97
N ARG A 136 71.99 -27.54 -44.00
CA ARG A 136 73.31 -27.77 -44.58
C ARG A 136 74.31 -27.88 -43.43
N LYS A 137 75.00 -29.01 -43.34
CA LYS A 137 76.42 -29.14 -42.99
C LYS A 137 76.90 -30.46 -43.56
#